data_AF-A0A3Q9KZ86-F1
#
_entry.id   AF-A0A3Q9KZ86-F1
#
_cell.length_a   1.000
_cell.length_b   1.000
_cell.length_c   1.000
_cell.angle_alpha   90.00
_cell.angle_beta   90.00
_cell.angle_gamma   90.00
#
_symmetry.space_group_name_H-M   'P 1'
#
loop_
_entity.id
_entity.type
_entity.pdbx_description
1 polymer ?
#
loop_
_entity_poly.entity_id
_entity_poly.type
_entity_poly.pdbx_seq_one_letter_code
_entity_poly.pdbx_strand_id
1 'polypeptide(L)'
;MKRCSSVFGVLLALLVAGLVVAPPAGATPQGCGDLSNGQLCITGPVPTPGTYTVSYWRHISGEITVRLGHQIKIERTGRIAQTTWLGKKKTQNGSAKLSRFVDLDGEGCIRGIMSHGGETFVSKWRC
;
A
#
# COMPACT_ATOMS: atom_id res chain seq x y z
N MET A 1 76.52 17.73 23.41
CA MET A 1 77.11 17.08 22.21
C MET A 1 76.03 16.26 21.51
N LYS A 2 75.78 16.54 20.21
CA LYS A 2 75.31 15.64 19.14
C LYS A 2 73.93 14.95 19.32
N ARG A 3 73.02 14.80 18.36
CA ARG A 3 72.78 15.18 16.95
C ARG A 3 71.40 14.54 16.61
N CYS A 4 70.60 15.16 15.73
CA CYS A 4 69.87 14.58 14.56
C CYS A 4 69.10 13.23 14.73
N SER A 5 67.89 13.00 14.21
CA SER A 5 67.22 13.46 12.99
C SER A 5 65.72 13.18 13.06
N SER A 6 64.97 14.00 12.32
CA SER A 6 63.59 13.80 11.90
C SER A 6 63.42 12.57 11.00
N VAL A 7 62.30 11.85 11.10
CA VAL A 7 61.68 11.14 9.95
C VAL A 7 60.15 11.24 10.06
N PHE A 8 59.59 11.98 9.10
CA PHE A 8 58.18 12.05 8.76
C PHE A 8 57.69 10.69 8.26
N GLY A 9 56.63 10.14 8.86
CA GLY A 9 55.89 8.99 8.36
C GLY A 9 54.42 9.34 8.23
N VAL A 10 54.03 9.98 7.12
CA VAL A 10 52.63 10.24 6.79
C VAL A 10 52.00 8.92 6.36
N LEU A 11 51.33 8.23 7.29
CA LEU A 11 50.44 7.11 6.96
C LEU A 11 49.12 7.67 6.43
N LEU A 12 48.99 7.67 5.11
CA LEU A 12 47.75 7.97 4.40
C LEU A 12 46.82 6.75 4.53
N ALA A 13 45.95 6.75 5.54
CA ALA A 13 44.93 5.73 5.72
C ALA A 13 43.78 5.97 4.71
N LEU A 14 43.66 5.06 3.74
CA LEU A 14 42.54 4.99 2.81
C LEU A 14 41.23 4.66 3.56
N LEU A 15 40.42 5.68 3.81
CA LEU A 15 39.03 5.55 4.27
C LEU A 15 38.18 5.00 3.12
N VAL A 16 37.90 3.70 3.15
CA VAL A 16 36.89 3.08 2.27
C VAL A 16 35.52 3.46 2.81
N ALA A 17 34.91 4.49 2.21
CA ALA A 17 33.54 4.89 2.50
C ALA A 17 32.58 3.80 1.96
N GLY A 18 32.09 2.93 2.84
CA GLY A 18 31.01 2.01 2.52
C GLY A 18 29.73 2.79 2.27
N LEU A 19 29.24 2.82 1.03
CA LEU A 19 27.91 3.29 0.70
C LEU A 19 26.89 2.31 1.28
N VAL A 20 26.30 2.65 2.43
CA VAL A 20 25.12 1.96 2.95
C VAL A 20 23.94 2.35 2.06
N VAL A 21 23.68 1.54 1.05
CA VAL A 21 22.47 1.68 0.22
C VAL A 21 21.29 1.24 1.07
N ALA A 22 20.49 2.20 1.53
CA ALA A 22 19.20 1.90 2.14
C ALA A 22 18.35 1.09 1.16
N PRO A 23 17.67 0.01 1.59
CA PRO A 23 16.79 -0.74 0.71
C PRO A 23 15.71 0.22 0.17
N PRO A 24 15.32 0.09 -1.11
CA PRO A 24 14.27 0.91 -1.68
C PRO A 24 13.04 0.79 -0.80
N ALA A 25 12.46 1.94 -0.43
CA ALA A 25 11.22 2.00 0.33
C ALA A 25 10.23 1.00 -0.29
N GLY A 26 9.86 -0.03 0.49
CA GLY A 26 9.17 -1.20 0.00
C GLY A 26 7.98 -0.81 -0.87
N ALA A 27 7.89 -1.42 -2.07
CA ALA A 27 6.80 -1.18 -2.99
C ALA A 27 5.46 -1.24 -2.23
N THR A 28 4.57 -0.26 -2.47
CA THR A 28 3.22 -0.30 -1.88
C THR A 28 2.61 -1.68 -2.19
N PRO A 29 2.08 -2.40 -1.19
CA PRO A 29 1.50 -3.71 -1.42
C PRO A 29 0.48 -3.64 -2.57
N GLN A 30 0.52 -4.62 -3.47
CA GLN A 30 -0.38 -4.64 -4.62
C GLN A 30 -1.84 -4.47 -4.17
N GLY A 31 -2.58 -3.61 -4.88
CA GLY A 31 -3.96 -3.28 -4.54
C GLY A 31 -4.14 -2.24 -3.43
N CYS A 32 -3.07 -1.63 -2.91
CA CYS A 32 -3.15 -0.45 -2.05
C CYS A 32 -3.05 0.86 -2.85
N GLY A 33 -3.92 1.82 -2.54
CA GLY A 33 -3.84 3.21 -2.99
C GLY A 33 -3.69 4.15 -1.80
N ASP A 34 -2.73 5.06 -1.89
CA ASP A 34 -2.50 6.08 -0.88
C ASP A 34 -3.52 7.21 -1.01
N LEU A 35 -4.00 7.69 0.13
CA LEU A 35 -4.91 8.82 0.28
C LEU A 35 -4.20 9.88 1.14
N SER A 36 -4.59 11.14 1.04
CA SER A 36 -3.95 12.22 1.80
C SER A 36 -3.89 11.98 3.32
N ASN A 37 -4.85 11.20 3.85
CA ASN A 37 -5.00 10.93 5.27
C ASN A 37 -5.00 9.43 5.62
N GLY A 38 -4.56 8.55 4.72
CA GLY A 38 -4.61 7.11 4.95
C GLY A 38 -4.26 6.26 3.75
N GLN A 39 -4.63 4.99 3.80
CA GLN A 39 -4.40 4.04 2.72
C GLN A 39 -5.61 3.11 2.58
N LEU A 40 -6.04 2.88 1.34
CA LEU A 40 -7.12 1.96 1.01
C LEU A 40 -6.55 0.78 0.23
N CYS A 41 -6.77 -0.42 0.71
CA CYS A 41 -6.26 -1.64 0.10
C CYS A 41 -7.37 -2.65 -0.18
N ILE A 42 -7.14 -3.49 -1.18
CA ILE A 42 -7.88 -4.74 -1.37
C ILE A 42 -6.93 -5.93 -1.39
N THR A 43 -7.28 -6.97 -0.65
CA THR A 43 -6.53 -8.24 -0.56
C THR A 43 -7.45 -9.41 -0.88
N GLY A 44 -6.90 -10.50 -1.39
CA GLY A 44 -7.65 -11.66 -1.87
C GLY A 44 -6.94 -12.38 -3.02
N PRO A 45 -7.46 -13.53 -3.45
CA PRO A 45 -6.78 -14.43 -4.38
C PRO A 45 -7.02 -14.07 -5.85
N VAL A 46 -6.56 -12.91 -6.31
CA VAL A 46 -6.71 -12.49 -7.72
C VAL A 46 -5.92 -13.42 -8.67
N PRO A 47 -6.45 -13.79 -9.86
CA PRO A 47 -7.76 -13.45 -10.44
C PRO A 47 -8.82 -14.55 -10.21
N THR A 48 -8.81 -15.21 -9.05
CA THR A 48 -9.67 -16.36 -8.75
C THR A 48 -10.80 -16.02 -7.78
N PRO A 49 -11.88 -16.81 -7.77
CA PRO A 49 -12.91 -16.70 -6.75
C PRO A 49 -12.35 -16.89 -5.33
N GLY A 50 -12.88 -16.16 -4.38
CA GLY A 50 -12.47 -16.29 -2.98
C GLY A 50 -12.88 -15.15 -2.08
N THR A 51 -12.37 -15.14 -0.86
CA THR A 51 -12.64 -14.06 0.08
C THR A 51 -11.73 -12.86 -0.21
N TYR A 52 -12.34 -11.74 -0.54
CA TYR A 52 -11.69 -10.46 -0.71
C TYR A 52 -11.95 -9.57 0.49
N THR A 53 -10.91 -8.89 0.95
CA THR A 53 -10.97 -7.95 2.08
C THR A 53 -10.59 -6.57 1.61
N VAL A 54 -11.48 -5.61 1.86
CA VAL A 54 -11.25 -4.19 1.64
C VAL A 54 -10.92 -3.57 2.99
N SER A 55 -9.77 -2.91 3.08
CA SER A 55 -9.27 -2.31 4.31
C SER A 55 -8.90 -0.85 4.11
N TYR A 56 -9.33 -0.01 5.02
CA TYR A 56 -8.89 1.36 5.15
C TYR A 56 -8.10 1.54 6.45
N TRP A 57 -6.96 2.20 6.36
CA TRP A 57 -6.14 2.63 7.49
C TRP A 57 -5.98 4.13 7.45
N ARG A 58 -6.16 4.81 8.58
CA ARG A 58 -6.06 6.25 8.72
C ARG A 58 -4.72 6.61 9.37
N HIS A 59 -3.99 7.54 8.77
CA HIS A 59 -2.68 8.00 9.30
C HIS A 59 -2.82 9.10 10.36
N ILE A 60 -4.00 9.67 10.50
CA ILE A 60 -4.31 10.74 11.45
C ILE A 60 -5.26 10.24 12.54
N SER A 61 -5.16 10.83 13.72
CA SER A 61 -5.93 10.44 14.91
C SER A 61 -7.43 10.67 14.78
N GLY A 62 -8.23 9.82 15.42
CA GLY A 62 -9.68 9.90 15.47
C GLY A 62 -10.37 8.84 14.63
N GLU A 63 -11.62 8.54 14.99
CA GLU A 63 -12.41 7.50 14.33
C GLU A 63 -13.49 8.09 13.43
N ILE A 64 -13.63 7.52 12.25
CA ILE A 64 -14.63 7.92 11.24
C ILE A 64 -15.44 6.71 10.80
N THR A 65 -16.66 6.95 10.33
CA THR A 65 -17.46 5.91 9.69
C THR A 65 -17.27 5.99 8.18
N VAL A 66 -16.75 4.91 7.61
CA VAL A 66 -16.54 4.77 6.17
C VAL A 66 -17.47 3.70 5.60
N ARG A 67 -17.87 3.83 4.34
CA ARG A 67 -18.52 2.75 3.59
C ARG A 67 -17.48 2.05 2.74
N LEU A 68 -17.29 0.75 2.90
CA LEU A 68 -16.32 -0.03 2.12
C LEU A 68 -17.02 -0.90 1.08
N GLY A 69 -16.35 -1.12 -0.04
CA GLY A 69 -16.86 -1.85 -1.20
C GLY A 69 -15.74 -2.30 -2.12
N HIS A 70 -16.09 -2.95 -3.23
CA HIS A 70 -15.18 -3.24 -4.33
C HIS A 70 -15.79 -2.89 -5.68
N GLN A 71 -14.93 -2.77 -6.68
CA GLN A 71 -15.30 -2.73 -8.09
C GLN A 71 -14.59 -3.85 -8.82
N ILE A 72 -15.26 -4.39 -9.83
CA ILE A 72 -14.72 -5.36 -10.76
C ILE A 72 -14.78 -4.75 -12.16
N LYS A 73 -13.68 -4.84 -12.91
CA LYS A 73 -13.64 -4.54 -14.34
C LYS A 73 -13.28 -5.80 -15.13
N ILE A 74 -13.70 -5.85 -16.38
CA ILE A 74 -13.25 -6.85 -17.35
C ILE A 74 -11.93 -6.34 -17.92
N GLU A 75 -10.82 -7.06 -17.72
CA GLU A 75 -9.49 -6.58 -18.11
C GLU A 75 -9.39 -6.30 -19.61
N ARG A 76 -9.93 -7.21 -20.43
CA ARG A 76 -9.93 -7.09 -21.89
C ARG A 76 -10.60 -5.80 -22.41
N THR A 77 -11.62 -5.29 -21.72
CA THR A 77 -12.40 -4.13 -22.20
C THR A 77 -12.24 -2.88 -21.33
N GLY A 78 -11.66 -3.00 -20.14
CA GLY A 78 -11.58 -1.93 -19.15
C GLY A 78 -12.91 -1.52 -18.52
N ARG A 79 -14.04 -2.10 -18.93
CA ARG A 79 -15.38 -1.72 -18.46
C ARG A 79 -15.61 -2.21 -17.03
N ILE A 80 -16.20 -1.37 -16.19
CA ILE A 80 -16.67 -1.76 -14.85
C ILE A 80 -17.86 -2.71 -15.03
N ALA A 81 -17.68 -3.97 -14.66
CA ALA A 81 -18.74 -4.98 -14.67
C ALA A 81 -19.61 -4.89 -13.43
N GLN A 82 -19.00 -4.57 -12.28
CA GLN A 82 -19.71 -4.57 -11.00
C GLN A 82 -19.15 -3.52 -10.04
N THR A 83 -20.05 -2.88 -9.30
CA THR A 83 -19.73 -2.07 -8.12
C THR A 83 -20.56 -2.59 -6.95
N THR A 84 -19.91 -2.97 -5.85
CA THR A 84 -20.61 -3.55 -4.70
C THR A 84 -20.13 -2.93 -3.40
N TRP A 85 -21.07 -2.41 -2.63
CA TRP A 85 -20.82 -1.92 -1.29
C TRP A 85 -21.06 -3.04 -0.27
N LEU A 86 -20.08 -3.28 0.59
CA LEU A 86 -20.13 -4.30 1.64
C LEU A 86 -20.85 -3.79 2.88
N GLY A 87 -20.67 -2.52 3.24
CA GLY A 87 -21.30 -1.94 4.42
C GLY A 87 -20.59 -0.69 4.93
N LYS A 88 -21.16 -0.08 5.97
CA LYS A 88 -20.54 0.99 6.74
C LYS A 88 -19.82 0.39 7.94
N LYS A 89 -18.65 0.92 8.28
CA LYS A 89 -17.88 0.53 9.46
C LYS A 89 -17.20 1.74 10.05
N LYS A 90 -17.37 1.94 11.36
CA LYS A 90 -16.55 2.89 12.13
C LYS A 90 -15.15 2.33 12.22
N THR A 91 -14.15 3.16 11.97
CA THR A 91 -12.77 2.77 12.21
C THR A 91 -12.57 2.45 13.70
N GLN A 92 -11.68 1.52 13.98
CA GLN A 92 -11.23 1.14 15.31
C GLN A 92 -9.71 1.13 15.29
N ASN A 93 -9.10 1.91 16.17
CA ASN A 93 -7.67 2.21 16.15
C ASN A 93 -7.23 2.72 14.77
N GLY A 94 -8.04 3.59 14.16
CA GLY A 94 -7.80 4.14 12.83
C GLY A 94 -8.03 3.17 11.66
N SER A 95 -8.57 1.97 11.91
CA SER A 95 -8.73 0.94 10.87
C SER A 95 -10.17 0.46 10.66
N ALA A 96 -10.57 0.26 9.41
CA ALA A 96 -11.83 -0.39 9.06
C ALA A 96 -11.60 -1.47 8.00
N LYS A 97 -12.20 -2.64 8.19
CA LYS A 97 -12.09 -3.77 7.27
C LYS A 97 -13.44 -4.47 7.10
N LEU A 98 -13.78 -4.79 5.85
CA LEU A 98 -14.92 -5.64 5.49
C LEU A 98 -14.48 -6.66 4.44
N SER A 99 -15.02 -7.87 4.54
CA SER A 99 -14.68 -8.99 3.68
C SER A 99 -15.92 -9.61 3.07
N ARG A 100 -15.79 -10.14 1.85
CA ARG A 100 -16.85 -10.90 1.18
C ARG A 100 -16.25 -11.93 0.24
N PHE A 101 -16.95 -13.04 0.05
CA PHE A 101 -16.69 -13.90 -1.09
C PHE A 101 -17.05 -13.15 -2.38
N VAL A 102 -16.16 -13.21 -3.36
CA VAL A 102 -16.36 -12.66 -4.71
C VAL A 102 -16.08 -13.79 -5.68
N ASP A 103 -17.04 -14.03 -6.56
CA ASP A 103 -16.86 -14.90 -7.72
C ASP A 103 -16.17 -14.07 -8.82
N LEU A 104 -14.84 -14.01 -8.76
CA LEU A 104 -14.03 -13.26 -9.71
C LEU A 104 -13.70 -14.18 -10.88
N ASP A 105 -14.23 -13.82 -12.05
CA ASP A 105 -13.86 -14.46 -13.32
C ASP A 105 -12.37 -14.24 -13.61
N GLY A 106 -11.72 -15.18 -14.30
CA GLY A 106 -10.29 -15.14 -14.60
C GLY A 106 -9.85 -13.94 -15.47
N GLU A 107 -10.79 -13.27 -16.13
CA GLU A 107 -10.56 -11.99 -16.83
C GLU A 107 -10.88 -10.74 -15.98
N GLY A 108 -11.25 -10.92 -14.72
CA GLY A 108 -11.72 -9.88 -13.82
C GLY A 108 -10.57 -9.25 -13.03
N CYS A 109 -10.48 -7.92 -13.06
CA CYS A 109 -9.65 -7.17 -12.12
C CYS A 109 -10.51 -6.53 -11.05
N ILE A 110 -9.98 -6.47 -9.84
CA ILE A 110 -10.70 -5.96 -8.67
C ILE A 110 -9.95 -4.82 -7.99
N ARG A 111 -10.67 -3.83 -7.47
CA ARG A 111 -10.14 -2.78 -6.58
C ARG A 111 -11.07 -2.54 -5.41
N GLY A 112 -10.51 -2.07 -4.30
CA GLY A 112 -11.28 -1.56 -3.16
C GLY A 112 -11.83 -0.17 -3.45
N ILE A 113 -13.02 0.11 -2.92
CA ILE A 113 -13.61 1.45 -2.91
C ILE A 113 -14.04 1.82 -1.50
N MET A 114 -13.96 3.11 -1.19
CA MET A 114 -14.38 3.67 0.08
C MET A 114 -15.19 4.93 -0.18
N SER A 115 -16.30 5.13 0.53
CA SER A 115 -17.02 6.40 0.56
C SER A 115 -17.00 7.02 1.95
N HIS A 116 -16.71 8.33 1.99
CA HIS A 116 -16.71 9.16 3.18
C HIS A 116 -16.93 10.62 2.77
N GLY A 117 -17.78 11.36 3.49
CA GLY A 117 -17.98 12.81 3.24
C GLY A 117 -18.55 13.15 1.86
N GLY A 118 -19.25 12.22 1.21
CA GLY A 118 -19.77 12.41 -0.16
C GLY A 118 -18.78 12.07 -1.26
N GLU A 119 -17.51 11.85 -0.93
CA GLU A 119 -16.47 11.46 -1.89
C GLU A 119 -16.32 9.94 -1.98
N THR A 120 -15.80 9.47 -3.12
CA THR A 120 -15.43 8.07 -3.33
C THR A 120 -13.94 7.98 -3.63
N PHE A 121 -13.25 7.19 -2.84
CA PHE A 121 -11.85 6.87 -2.96
C PHE A 121 -11.68 5.45 -3.46
N VAL A 122 -10.59 5.19 -4.17
CA VAL A 122 -10.34 3.89 -4.81
C VAL A 122 -8.92 3.42 -4.54
N SER A 123 -8.75 2.12 -4.38
CA SER A 123 -7.42 1.52 -4.36
C SER A 123 -6.89 1.28 -5.78
N LYS A 124 -5.64 0.85 -5.90
CA LYS A 124 -5.11 0.33 -7.16
C LYS A 124 -5.88 -0.92 -7.61
N TRP A 125 -6.00 -1.11 -8.91
CA TRP A 125 -6.49 -2.35 -9.51
C TRP A 125 -5.56 -3.51 -9.19
N ARG A 126 -6.13 -4.68 -8.98
CA ARG A 126 -5.44 -5.96 -8.98
C ARG A 126 -6.00 -6.81 -10.11
N CYS A 127 -5.08 -7.16 -10.99
CA CYS A 127 -5.11 -8.16 -12.04
C CYS A 127 -3.86 -9.01 -11.76
#